data_AF-A0A8J6ZXG0-F1
#
_entry.id   AF-A0A8J6ZXG0-F1
#
_cell.length_a   1.000
_cell.length_b   1.000
_cell.length_c   1.000
_cell.angle_alpha   90.00
_cell.angle_beta   90.00
_cell.angle_gamma   90.00
#
_symmetry.space_group_name_H-M   'P 1'
#
loop_
_entity.id
_entity.type
_entity.pdbx_description
1 polymer ?
#
loop_
_entity_poly.entity_id
_entity_poly.type
_entity_poly.pdbx_seq_one_letter_code
_entity_poly.pdbx_strand_id
1 'polypeptide(L)'
;MSTNSSVNSPVKPESMFGTRMRNFLIAIVAIALSVALFLGLRTQTTSVSLAKLDQGSTPLEVAISNGKPSLVEFYADWCTVCQKMAPDIAQLETQYAKKLNFVMLNVDNTKWLPEMLKYRVDGIPHFVFLSQDGETIAQAIGDQPRTIMASNLEALATGSSLPYAQTSGQVSKFSAPVAPTTSQDDPRSHGNQVVN
;
A
#
# COMPACT_ATOMS: atom_id res chain seq x y z
N MET A 1 0.10 -98.08 -8.29
CA MET A 1 -0.89 -97.01 -8.09
C MET A 1 -0.16 -95.78 -7.60
N SER A 2 -0.14 -94.75 -8.44
CA SER A 2 0.58 -93.49 -8.27
C SER A 2 -0.07 -92.61 -7.22
N THR A 3 0.72 -91.94 -6.37
CA THR A 3 0.26 -90.71 -5.69
C THR A 3 1.35 -89.64 -5.70
N ASN A 4 0.99 -88.55 -6.38
CA ASN A 4 1.57 -87.22 -6.52
C ASN A 4 2.53 -86.74 -5.42
N SER A 5 3.68 -86.22 -5.87
CA SER A 5 4.50 -85.25 -5.14
C SER A 5 3.91 -83.85 -5.33
N SER A 6 3.53 -83.19 -4.23
CA SER A 6 3.22 -81.75 -4.23
C SER A 6 4.38 -81.00 -3.59
N VAL A 7 5.15 -80.29 -4.42
CA VAL A 7 6.26 -79.44 -3.99
C VAL A 7 5.67 -78.12 -3.51
N ASN A 8 5.70 -77.89 -2.19
CA ASN A 8 5.46 -76.57 -1.61
C ASN A 8 6.80 -75.83 -1.51
N SER A 9 6.94 -74.75 -2.28
CA SER A 9 8.07 -73.82 -2.17
C SER A 9 7.98 -73.03 -0.85
N PRO A 10 9.10 -72.80 -0.14
CA PRO A 10 9.08 -71.99 1.07
C PRO A 10 8.95 -70.51 0.67
N VAL A 11 7.87 -69.86 1.13
CA VAL A 11 7.76 -68.40 1.12
C VAL A 11 8.82 -67.86 2.07
N LYS A 12 9.79 -67.12 1.52
CA LYS A 12 10.87 -66.48 2.28
C LYS A 12 10.26 -65.48 3.27
N PRO A 13 10.55 -65.55 4.58
CA PRO A 13 10.02 -64.58 5.53
C PRO A 13 10.64 -63.22 5.23
N GLU A 14 9.84 -62.27 4.72
CA GLU A 14 10.28 -60.88 4.63
C GLU A 14 10.60 -60.37 6.03
N SER A 15 11.80 -59.77 6.16
CA SER A 15 12.30 -59.17 7.39
C SER A 15 11.38 -58.03 7.81
N MET A 16 10.43 -58.34 8.70
CA MET A 16 9.54 -57.38 9.38
C MET A 16 10.31 -56.22 10.02
N PHE A 17 11.58 -56.44 10.40
CA PHE A 17 12.44 -55.44 11.00
C PHE A 17 12.95 -54.41 9.98
N GLY A 18 13.35 -54.84 8.78
CA GLY A 18 13.84 -53.95 7.72
C GLY A 18 12.74 -53.03 7.16
N THR A 19 11.54 -53.57 6.97
CA THR A 19 10.38 -52.80 6.49
C THR A 19 9.93 -51.74 7.51
N ARG A 20 9.94 -52.08 8.81
CA ARG A 20 9.63 -51.12 9.87
C ARG A 20 10.66 -50.00 9.96
N MET A 21 11.96 -50.32 9.89
CA MET A 21 13.03 -49.32 9.90
C MET A 21 12.95 -48.36 8.70
N ARG A 22 12.71 -48.88 7.50
CA ARG A 22 12.50 -48.07 6.29
C ARG A 22 11.32 -47.11 6.44
N ASN A 23 10.19 -47.60 6.97
CA ASN A 23 9.00 -46.78 7.19
C ASN A 23 9.24 -45.68 8.25
N PHE A 24 10.01 -45.97 9.31
CA PHE A 24 10.41 -44.97 10.29
C PHE A 24 11.31 -43.88 9.68
N LEU A 25 12.28 -44.25 8.85
CA LEU A 25 13.15 -43.27 8.18
C LEU A 25 12.37 -42.37 7.22
N ILE A 26 11.43 -42.95 6.45
CA ILE A 26 10.55 -42.18 5.56
C ILE A 26 9.70 -41.19 6.38
N ALA A 27 9.15 -41.61 7.52
CA ALA A 27 8.37 -40.74 8.39
C ALA A 27 9.21 -39.57 8.94
N ILE A 28 10.44 -39.83 9.38
CA ILE A 28 11.35 -38.78 9.88
C ILE A 28 11.68 -37.76 8.79
N VAL A 29 12.01 -38.23 7.57
CA VAL A 29 12.32 -37.35 6.44
C VAL A 29 11.10 -36.53 6.04
N ALA A 30 9.91 -37.13 6.01
CA ALA A 30 8.65 -36.42 5.70
C ALA A 30 8.33 -35.35 6.74
N ILE A 31 8.54 -35.63 8.03
CA ILE A 31 8.37 -34.65 9.12
C ILE A 31 9.39 -33.53 8.97
N ALA A 32 10.67 -33.84 8.75
CA ALA A 32 11.72 -32.83 8.59
C ALA A 32 11.46 -31.90 7.39
N LEU A 33 11.05 -32.47 6.24
CA LEU A 33 10.68 -31.68 5.06
C LEU A 33 9.43 -30.84 5.31
N SER A 34 8.43 -31.37 6.02
CA SER A 34 7.22 -30.63 6.37
C SER A 34 7.52 -29.47 7.31
N VAL A 35 8.41 -29.67 8.29
CA VAL A 35 8.87 -28.61 9.20
C VAL A 35 9.68 -27.57 8.43
N ALA A 36 10.59 -27.98 7.56
CA ALA A 36 11.37 -27.06 6.73
C ALA A 36 10.47 -26.24 5.78
N LEU A 37 9.47 -26.86 5.16
CA LEU A 37 8.50 -26.19 4.31
C LEU A 37 7.60 -25.24 5.13
N PHE A 38 7.14 -25.66 6.31
CA PHE A 38 6.34 -24.83 7.19
C PHE A 38 7.10 -23.60 7.70
N LEU A 39 8.37 -23.78 8.08
CA LEU A 39 9.24 -22.68 8.48
C LEU A 39 9.67 -21.80 7.28
N GLY A 40 9.86 -22.39 6.10
CA GLY A 40 10.17 -21.68 4.86
C GLY A 40 9.00 -20.88 4.29
N LEU A 41 7.76 -21.34 4.48
CA LEU A 41 6.52 -20.62 4.11
C LEU A 41 6.13 -19.55 5.14
N ARG A 42 6.78 -19.50 6.31
CA ARG A 42 6.63 -18.41 7.30
C ARG A 42 7.42 -17.15 6.92
N THR A 43 7.58 -16.85 5.64
CA THR A 43 8.15 -15.58 5.19
C THR A 43 7.18 -14.43 5.50
N GLN A 44 7.35 -13.87 6.69
CA GLN A 44 7.14 -12.48 7.08
C GLN A 44 6.00 -11.74 6.37
N THR A 45 4.76 -11.99 6.78
CA THR A 45 3.74 -10.94 6.72
C THR A 45 4.05 -9.93 7.81
N THR A 46 5.02 -9.04 7.59
CA THR A 46 5.11 -7.81 8.38
C THR A 46 3.87 -7.00 8.07
N SER A 47 2.87 -7.07 8.96
CA SER A 47 1.76 -6.12 8.96
C SER A 47 2.34 -4.73 9.16
N VAL A 48 2.45 -3.97 8.08
CA VAL A 48 2.87 -2.58 8.13
C VAL A 48 1.68 -1.78 8.67
N SER A 49 1.80 -1.28 9.90
CA SER A 49 0.81 -0.36 10.47
C SER A 49 1.20 1.08 10.16
N LEU A 50 0.21 1.96 10.01
CA LEU A 50 0.42 3.39 9.77
C LEU A 50 1.25 4.02 10.88
N ALA A 51 0.93 3.74 12.14
CA ALA A 51 1.71 4.20 13.29
C ALA A 51 3.20 3.79 13.24
N LYS A 52 3.52 2.61 12.68
CA LYS A 52 4.91 2.16 12.57
C LYS A 52 5.65 2.88 11.43
N LEU A 53 4.97 3.15 10.32
CA LEU A 53 5.53 3.97 9.24
C LEU A 53 5.75 5.40 9.72
N ASP A 54 4.78 5.98 10.42
CA ASP A 54 4.89 7.33 10.97
C ASP A 54 6.08 7.48 11.91
N GLN A 55 6.26 6.53 12.83
CA GLN A 55 7.43 6.47 13.72
C GLN A 55 8.77 6.34 12.98
N GLY A 56 8.78 5.70 11.81
CA GLY A 56 9.97 5.56 10.96
C GLY A 56 10.20 6.74 10.02
N SER A 57 9.18 7.59 9.82
CA SER A 57 9.22 8.68 8.86
C SER A 57 10.16 9.80 9.30
N THR A 58 10.62 10.59 8.32
CA THR A 58 11.48 11.75 8.54
C THR A 58 10.67 12.85 9.22
N PRO A 59 11.14 13.45 10.34
CA PRO A 59 10.48 14.60 10.92
C PRO A 59 10.38 15.76 9.92
N LEU A 60 9.23 16.43 9.87
CA LEU A 60 8.98 17.51 8.90
C LEU A 60 10.05 18.60 8.95
N GLU A 61 10.48 18.98 10.15
CA GLU A 61 11.48 20.02 10.37
C GLU A 61 12.85 19.66 9.78
N VAL A 62 13.19 18.37 9.77
CA VAL A 62 14.40 17.84 9.12
C VAL A 62 14.20 17.79 7.60
N ALA A 63 13.03 17.34 7.15
CA ALA A 63 12.73 17.18 5.74
C ALA A 63 12.80 18.50 4.96
N ILE A 64 12.37 19.61 5.56
CA ILE A 64 12.41 20.95 4.94
C ILE A 64 13.77 21.64 5.02
N SER A 65 14.75 21.08 5.75
CA SER A 65 16.04 21.72 6.00
C SER A 65 17.25 20.93 5.48
N ASN A 66 17.09 19.64 5.19
CA ASN A 66 18.20 18.76 4.79
C ASN A 66 18.53 18.77 3.29
N GLY A 67 17.85 19.59 2.49
CA GLY A 67 18.10 19.75 1.05
C GLY A 67 17.70 18.54 0.20
N LYS A 68 16.89 17.62 0.72
CA LYS A 68 16.33 16.50 -0.06
C LYS A 68 14.87 16.77 -0.44
N PRO A 69 14.42 16.35 -1.63
CA PRO A 69 13.00 16.43 -1.95
C PRO A 69 12.21 15.51 -1.01
N SER A 70 10.95 15.86 -0.75
CA SER A 70 10.15 15.17 0.25
C SER A 70 8.78 14.80 -0.28
N LEU A 71 8.32 13.58 0.04
CA LEU A 71 6.91 13.21 -0.01
C LEU A 71 6.34 13.38 1.41
N VAL A 72 5.31 14.22 1.56
CA VAL A 72 4.54 14.35 2.80
C VAL A 72 3.19 13.67 2.60
N GLU A 73 2.84 12.75 3.49
CA GLU A 73 1.54 12.09 3.53
C GLU A 73 0.76 12.53 4.79
N PHE A 74 -0.41 13.11 4.59
CA PHE A 74 -1.39 13.30 5.65
C PHE A 74 -2.30 12.08 5.71
N TYR A 75 -2.41 11.49 6.90
CA TYR A 75 -3.13 10.24 7.12
C TYR A 75 -3.87 10.25 8.46
N ALA A 76 -4.65 9.20 8.73
CA ALA A 76 -5.18 8.91 10.06
C ALA A 76 -5.24 7.40 10.29
N ASP A 77 -5.26 6.97 11.56
CA ASP A 77 -5.35 5.54 11.89
C ASP A 77 -6.69 4.92 11.47
N TRP A 78 -7.77 5.71 11.42
CA TRP A 78 -9.10 5.29 10.96
C TRP A 78 -9.25 5.30 9.42
N CYS A 79 -8.23 5.75 8.69
CA CYS A 79 -8.28 5.85 7.23
C CYS A 79 -8.00 4.50 6.55
N THR A 80 -9.06 3.80 6.14
CA THR A 80 -8.95 2.50 5.45
C THR A 80 -8.12 2.57 4.16
N VAL A 81 -8.23 3.65 3.39
CA VAL A 81 -7.46 3.82 2.15
C VAL A 81 -5.96 3.98 2.45
N CYS A 82 -5.61 4.75 3.47
CA CYS A 82 -4.23 4.89 3.95
C CYS A 82 -3.66 3.53 4.37
N GLN A 83 -4.43 2.76 5.16
CA GLN A 83 -4.03 1.41 5.59
C GLN A 83 -3.80 0.47 4.39
N LYS A 84 -4.66 0.53 3.38
CA LYS A 84 -4.52 -0.26 2.14
C LYS A 84 -3.23 0.09 1.39
N MET A 85 -2.85 1.37 1.35
CA MET A 85 -1.65 1.85 0.66
C MET A 85 -0.35 1.65 1.45
N ALA A 86 -0.41 1.49 2.77
CA ALA A 86 0.76 1.38 3.64
C ALA A 86 1.82 0.37 3.18
N PRO A 87 1.49 -0.86 2.71
CA PRO A 87 2.50 -1.81 2.23
C PRO A 87 3.24 -1.33 0.98
N ASP A 88 2.58 -0.56 0.12
CA ASP A 88 3.21 0.01 -1.08
C ASP A 88 4.07 1.21 -0.73
N ILE A 89 3.60 2.09 0.16
CA ILE A 89 4.39 3.22 0.68
C ILE A 89 5.66 2.73 1.38
N ALA A 90 5.58 1.70 2.23
CA ALA A 90 6.75 1.12 2.90
C ALA A 90 7.82 0.60 1.94
N GLN A 91 7.39 -0.02 0.84
CA GLN A 91 8.29 -0.52 -0.19
C GLN A 91 8.93 0.62 -0.98
N LEU A 92 8.16 1.66 -1.31
CA LEU A 92 8.66 2.85 -1.98
C LEU A 92 9.63 3.62 -1.08
N GLU A 93 9.31 3.79 0.20
CA GLU A 93 10.19 4.39 1.19
C GLU A 93 11.54 3.66 1.21
N THR A 94 11.53 2.33 1.31
CA THR A 94 12.76 1.52 1.27
C THR A 94 13.55 1.72 -0.02
N GLN A 95 12.86 1.77 -1.17
CA GLN A 95 13.49 1.96 -2.49
C GLN A 95 14.11 3.35 -2.66
N TYR A 96 13.49 4.39 -2.09
CA TYR A 96 13.86 5.79 -2.30
C TYR A 96 14.52 6.47 -1.09
N ALA A 97 14.70 5.78 0.04
CA ALA A 97 15.19 6.33 1.32
C ALA A 97 16.48 7.17 1.22
N LYS A 98 17.36 6.86 0.27
CA LYS A 98 18.60 7.62 0.06
C LYS A 98 18.36 8.93 -0.69
N LYS A 99 17.39 8.95 -1.60
CA LYS A 99 17.12 10.06 -2.53
C LYS A 99 16.06 11.04 -2.01
N LEU A 100 15.07 10.57 -1.26
CA LEU A 100 13.90 11.33 -0.83
C LEU A 100 13.69 11.23 0.68
N ASN A 101 13.05 12.24 1.27
CA ASN A 101 12.42 12.10 2.57
C ASN A 101 10.99 11.59 2.40
N PHE A 102 10.54 10.75 3.32
CA PHE A 102 9.14 10.39 3.52
C PHE A 102 8.72 10.95 4.85
N VAL A 103 7.65 11.74 4.88
CA VAL A 103 7.12 12.41 6.07
C VAL A 103 5.67 11.98 6.21
N MET A 104 5.27 11.53 7.39
CA MET A 104 3.88 11.24 7.69
C MET A 104 3.37 12.22 8.75
N LEU A 105 2.15 12.72 8.55
CA LEU A 105 1.51 13.68 9.45
C LEU A 105 0.10 13.19 9.76
N ASN A 106 -0.10 12.71 10.98
CA ASN A 106 -1.42 12.26 11.42
C ASN A 106 -2.36 13.46 11.62
N VAL A 107 -3.48 13.51 10.90
CA VAL A 107 -4.43 14.64 10.94
C VAL A 107 -5.17 14.76 12.29
N ASP A 108 -5.20 13.70 13.10
CA ASP A 108 -5.76 13.75 14.46
C ASP A 108 -4.80 14.45 15.45
N ASN A 109 -3.55 14.69 15.06
CA ASN A 109 -2.57 15.41 15.87
C ASN A 109 -2.62 16.91 15.59
N THR A 110 -3.10 17.68 16.57
CA THR A 110 -3.27 19.14 16.47
C THR A 110 -1.96 19.90 16.24
N LYS A 111 -0.79 19.30 16.51
CA LYS A 111 0.52 19.87 16.14
C LYS A 111 0.55 20.28 14.66
N TRP A 112 -0.10 19.50 13.80
CA TRP A 112 -0.03 19.66 12.34
C TRP A 112 -1.13 20.55 11.75
N LEU A 113 -1.91 21.25 12.59
CA LEU A 113 -2.92 22.21 12.13
C LEU A 113 -2.36 23.28 11.18
N PRO A 114 -1.18 23.89 11.44
CA PRO A 114 -0.59 24.86 10.52
C PRO A 114 -0.32 24.27 9.13
N GLU A 115 0.20 23.04 9.07
CA GLU A 115 0.50 22.34 7.82
C GLU A 115 -0.79 21.94 7.09
N MET A 116 -1.79 21.43 7.81
CA MET A 116 -3.09 21.10 7.25
C MET A 116 -3.75 22.34 6.59
N LEU A 117 -3.66 23.50 7.24
CA LEU A 117 -4.14 24.77 6.67
C LEU A 117 -3.29 25.24 5.48
N LYS A 118 -1.95 25.18 5.60
CA LYS A 118 -1.00 25.59 4.55
C LYS A 118 -1.22 24.80 3.26
N TYR A 119 -1.40 23.48 3.37
CA TYR A 119 -1.57 22.60 2.22
C TYR A 119 -3.03 22.35 1.84
N ARG A 120 -3.98 22.97 2.56
CA ARG A 120 -5.44 22.82 2.34
C ARG A 120 -5.87 21.36 2.36
N VAL A 121 -5.50 20.65 3.42
CA VAL A 121 -5.86 19.23 3.61
C VAL A 121 -7.35 19.13 3.95
N ASP A 122 -8.15 18.70 2.96
CA ASP A 122 -9.61 18.53 3.05
C ASP A 122 -10.07 17.07 2.82
N GLY A 123 -9.12 16.16 2.61
CA GLY A 123 -9.35 14.72 2.51
C GLY A 123 -8.05 13.93 2.75
N ILE A 124 -8.16 12.63 3.03
CA ILE A 124 -7.01 11.75 3.25
C ILE A 124 -7.13 10.41 2.48
N PRO A 125 -6.01 9.79 2.06
CA PRO A 125 -4.64 10.30 2.18
C PRO A 125 -4.41 11.54 1.30
N HIS A 126 -3.63 12.50 1.82
CA HIS A 126 -3.23 13.70 1.08
C HIS A 126 -1.72 13.69 0.91
N PHE A 127 -1.25 13.70 -0.31
CA PHE A 127 0.16 13.69 -0.66
C PHE A 127 0.60 15.08 -1.11
N VAL A 128 1.69 15.58 -0.55
CA VAL A 128 2.34 16.83 -0.96
C VAL A 128 3.77 16.52 -1.38
N PHE A 129 4.12 16.90 -2.61
CA PHE A 129 5.45 16.70 -3.17
C PHE A 129 6.23 18.01 -3.03
N LEU A 130 7.32 17.98 -2.27
CA LEU A 130 8.16 19.14 -1.98
C LEU A 130 9.51 19.02 -2.71
N SER A 131 9.96 20.14 -3.29
CA SER A 131 11.30 20.27 -3.85
C SER A 131 12.37 20.20 -2.75
N GLN A 132 13.65 20.18 -3.15
CA GLN A 132 14.79 20.26 -2.22
C GLN A 132 14.80 21.56 -1.40
N ASP A 133 14.19 22.62 -1.94
CA ASP A 133 14.05 23.92 -1.29
C ASP A 133 12.82 24.01 -0.38
N GLY A 134 12.06 22.92 -0.25
CA GLY A 134 10.83 22.87 0.56
C GLY A 134 9.60 23.50 -0.11
N GLU A 135 9.69 23.86 -1.39
CA GLU A 135 8.57 24.41 -2.14
C GLU A 135 7.62 23.31 -2.62
N THR A 136 6.32 23.60 -2.64
CA THR A 136 5.31 22.64 -3.12
C THR A 136 5.31 22.55 -4.63
N ILE A 137 5.62 21.38 -5.16
CA ILE A 137 5.61 21.08 -6.59
C ILE A 137 4.21 20.64 -7.04
N ALA A 138 3.61 19.70 -6.32
CA ALA A 138 2.31 19.15 -6.64
C ALA A 138 1.64 18.54 -5.40
N GLN A 139 0.35 18.22 -5.52
CA GLN A 139 -0.41 17.51 -4.51
C GLN A 139 -1.31 16.44 -5.15
N ALA A 140 -1.67 15.42 -4.39
CA ALA A 140 -2.63 14.40 -4.80
C ALA A 140 -3.47 13.97 -3.59
N ILE A 141 -4.75 13.69 -3.79
CA ILE A 141 -5.66 13.26 -2.73
C ILE A 141 -6.28 11.91 -3.11
N GLY A 142 -6.38 11.01 -2.14
CA GLY A 142 -7.00 9.69 -2.30
C GLY A 142 -6.04 8.61 -2.79
N ASP A 143 -6.62 7.44 -3.11
CA ASP A 143 -5.88 6.23 -3.50
C ASP A 143 -4.96 6.49 -4.70
N GLN A 144 -3.67 6.20 -4.53
CA GLN A 144 -2.68 6.30 -5.60
C GLN A 144 -2.17 4.90 -5.94
N PRO A 145 -2.33 4.43 -7.20
CA PRO A 145 -1.71 3.19 -7.62
C PRO A 145 -0.19 3.26 -7.44
N ARG A 146 0.41 2.17 -6.93
CA ARG A 146 1.85 2.11 -6.67
C ARG A 146 2.72 2.58 -7.84
N THR A 147 2.38 2.17 -9.06
CA THR A 147 3.14 2.52 -10.27
C THR A 147 3.13 4.03 -10.55
N ILE A 148 2.00 4.68 -10.29
CA ILE A 148 1.82 6.13 -10.41
C ILE A 148 2.67 6.84 -9.35
N MET A 149 2.56 6.40 -8.08
CA MET A 149 3.36 6.97 -7.00
C MET A 149 4.86 6.78 -7.27
N ALA A 150 5.30 5.59 -7.68
CA ALA A 150 6.68 5.32 -8.04
C ALA A 150 7.20 6.23 -9.16
N SER A 151 6.38 6.49 -10.19
CA SER A 151 6.77 7.37 -11.29
C SER A 151 6.92 8.82 -10.85
N ASN A 152 6.02 9.30 -9.99
CA ASN A 152 6.13 10.64 -9.40
C ASN A 152 7.36 10.75 -8.49
N LEU A 153 7.67 9.71 -7.70
CA LEU A 153 8.83 9.70 -6.82
C LEU A 153 10.16 9.67 -7.58
N GLU A 154 10.27 8.90 -8.68
CA GLU A 154 11.48 8.95 -9.52
C GLU A 154 11.64 10.33 -10.18
N ALA A 155 10.55 10.92 -10.68
CA ALA A 155 10.58 12.28 -11.21
C ALA A 155 11.01 13.30 -10.13
N LEU A 156 10.44 13.20 -8.93
CA LEU A 156 10.79 14.05 -7.80
C LEU A 156 12.27 13.91 -7.41
N ALA A 157 12.78 12.67 -7.38
CA ALA A 157 14.17 12.37 -7.02
C ALA A 157 15.18 12.90 -8.06
N THR A 158 14.77 13.08 -9.31
CA THR A 158 15.60 13.59 -10.40
C THR A 158 15.38 15.08 -10.68
N GLY A 159 14.48 15.74 -9.95
CA GLY A 159 14.10 17.14 -10.19
C GLY A 159 13.32 17.37 -11.49
N SER A 160 12.72 16.31 -12.04
CA SER A 160 11.90 16.37 -13.25
C SER A 160 10.43 16.71 -12.94
N SER A 161 9.66 17.11 -13.96
CA SER A 161 8.21 17.32 -13.81
C SER A 161 7.48 16.02 -13.43
N LEU A 162 6.57 16.09 -12.45
CA LEU A 162 5.82 14.92 -11.99
C LEU A 162 4.78 14.51 -13.05
N PRO A 163 4.85 13.29 -13.59
CA PRO A 163 4.02 12.87 -14.73
C PRO A 163 2.53 12.75 -14.41
N TYR A 164 2.17 12.49 -13.14
CA TYR A 164 0.79 12.21 -12.75
C TYR A 164 0.26 13.06 -11.59
N ALA A 165 1.12 13.85 -10.93
CA ALA A 165 0.67 14.80 -9.92
C ALA A 165 0.43 16.15 -10.61
N GLN A 166 -0.76 16.71 -10.44
CA GLN A 166 -1.13 18.02 -10.99
C GLN A 166 -1.33 19.00 -9.84
N THR A 167 -0.97 20.26 -10.04
CA THR A 167 -1.15 21.33 -9.04
C THR A 167 -2.63 21.68 -8.83
N SER A 168 -3.50 21.25 -9.75
CA SER A 168 -4.97 21.37 -9.69
C SER A 168 -5.63 20.17 -10.37
N GLY A 169 -6.73 19.66 -9.82
CA GLY A 169 -7.48 18.55 -10.42
C GLY A 169 -7.91 18.84 -11.86
N GLN A 170 -7.87 17.84 -12.73
CA GLN A 170 -8.38 17.98 -14.09
C GLN A 170 -9.91 18.05 -14.06
N VAL A 171 -10.47 19.23 -14.33
CA VAL A 171 -11.91 19.36 -14.56
C VAL A 171 -12.22 18.98 -16.00
N SER A 172 -13.14 18.03 -16.18
CA SER A 172 -13.72 17.78 -17.49
C SER A 172 -14.39 19.05 -17.99
N LYS A 173 -14.12 19.43 -19.24
CA LYS A 173 -14.88 20.51 -19.90
C LYS A 173 -16.32 20.03 -20.06
N PHE A 174 -17.22 20.51 -19.21
CA PHE A 174 -18.65 20.29 -19.37
C PHE A 174 -19.17 21.28 -20.42
N SER A 175 -19.69 20.75 -21.54
CA SER A 175 -20.50 21.54 -22.47
C SER A 175 -21.95 21.21 -22.20
N ALA A 176 -22.71 22.17 -21.67
CA ALA A 176 -24.14 21.99 -21.45
C ALA A 176 -24.84 21.74 -22.80
N PRO A 177 -25.58 20.63 -22.98
CA PRO A 177 -26.28 20.35 -24.24
C PRO A 177 -27.46 21.31 -24.49
N VAL A 178 -27.90 22.02 -23.46
CA VAL A 178 -29.09 22.86 -23.47
C VAL A 178 -28.71 24.25 -23.01
N ALA A 179 -28.91 25.25 -23.87
CA ALA A 179 -28.88 26.64 -23.47
C ALA A 179 -30.05 26.90 -22.51
N PRO A 180 -29.87 27.66 -21.40
CA PRO A 180 -30.97 27.99 -20.51
C PRO A 180 -32.04 28.74 -21.32
N THR A 181 -33.16 28.06 -21.60
CA THR A 181 -34.38 28.72 -22.02
C THR A 181 -34.86 29.54 -20.82
N THR A 182 -35.21 30.80 -21.05
CA THR A 182 -35.92 31.65 -20.09
C THR A 182 -37.34 31.11 -19.89
N SER A 183 -37.43 29.92 -19.29
CA SER A 183 -38.66 29.34 -18.79
C SER A 183 -38.85 29.85 -17.37
N GLN A 184 -40.04 30.38 -17.09
CA GLN A 184 -40.44 30.95 -15.81
C GLN A 184 -40.57 29.89 -14.70
N ASP A 185 -40.45 28.60 -15.05
CA ASP A 185 -40.35 27.49 -14.12
C ASP A 185 -38.88 27.22 -13.77
N ASP A 186 -38.31 28.06 -12.89
CA ASP A 186 -37.09 27.70 -12.18
C ASP A 186 -37.47 26.75 -11.03
N PRO A 187 -37.05 25.47 -11.02
CA PRO A 187 -37.35 24.54 -9.94
C PRO A 187 -36.73 24.93 -8.58
N ARG A 188 -35.86 25.96 -8.53
CA ARG A 188 -35.36 26.59 -7.31
C ARG A 188 -36.20 27.79 -6.85
N SER A 189 -37.25 28.19 -7.58
CA SER A 189 -38.08 29.37 -7.28
C SER A 189 -39.13 29.16 -6.19
N HIS A 190 -39.17 28.01 -5.50
CA HIS A 190 -40.12 27.74 -4.42
C HIS A 190 -39.92 28.57 -3.15
N GLY A 191 -38.98 29.53 -3.13
CA GLY A 191 -38.72 30.43 -2.01
C GLY A 191 -39.02 31.89 -2.34
N ASN A 192 -40.21 32.35 -1.94
CA ASN A 192 -40.66 33.75 -1.81
C ASN A 192 -40.80 34.62 -3.07
N GLN A 193 -42.06 34.85 -3.45
CA GLN A 193 -42.51 36.19 -3.86
C GLN A 193 -43.01 36.90 -2.58
N VAL A 194 -42.18 37.75 -1.99
CA VAL A 194 -42.66 38.72 -0.98
C VAL A 194 -43.44 39.79 -1.75
N VAL A 195 -44.76 39.70 -1.71
CA VAL A 195 -45.66 40.76 -2.16
C VAL A 195 -45.78 41.80 -1.03
N ASN A 196 -45.46 43.05 -1.36
CA ASN A 196 -45.65 44.23 -0.50
C ASN A 196 -47.12 44.43 -0.13
#